data_AF-A0A1B6FWX4-F1
#
_entry.id   AF-A0A1B6FWX4-F1
#
_cell.length_a   1.000
_cell.length_b   1.000
_cell.length_c   1.000
_cell.angle_alpha   90.00
_cell.angle_beta   90.00
_cell.angle_gamma   90.00
#
_symmetry.space_group_name_H-M   'P 1'
#
loop_
_entity.id
_entity.type
_entity.pdbx_description
1 polymer ?
#
loop_
_entity_poly.entity_id
_entity_poly.type
_entity_poly.pdbx_seq_one_letter_code
_entity_poly.pdbx_strand_id
1 'polypeptide(L)'
;ATWLPITCAATIVMGNHVAVTVGGSNGHFELNVFKPMIVANVLRSVRLIGDSSLAFTTNCVQGIEANKDRISKLLHESLMLVTALNPHIGYDKAAKIAKTAHKEGATLKQTALKLGYLTEEEFDKWVRPEDMLGPK
;
A
#
# COMPACT_ATOMS: atom_id res chain seq x y z
N ALA A 1 28.89 0.23 -1.82
CA ALA A 1 27.55 0.45 -1.21
C ALA A 1 26.48 -0.53 -1.73
N THR A 2 26.86 -1.58 -2.47
CA THR A 2 25.96 -2.40 -3.30
C THR A 2 25.05 -3.39 -2.57
N TRP A 3 25.11 -3.48 -1.24
CA TRP A 3 24.32 -4.44 -0.46
C TRP A 3 23.50 -3.81 0.67
N LEU A 4 23.43 -2.48 0.77
CA LEU A 4 22.61 -1.85 1.80
C LEU A 4 21.13 -1.86 1.36
N PRO A 5 20.21 -2.45 2.15
CA PRO A 5 18.79 -2.37 1.85
C PRO A 5 18.31 -0.91 1.79
N ILE A 6 17.38 -0.61 0.87
CA ILE A 6 16.85 0.74 0.66
C ILE A 6 16.23 1.34 1.94
N THR A 7 15.67 0.49 2.81
CA THR A 7 15.14 0.89 4.12
C THR A 7 16.24 1.35 5.07
N CYS A 8 17.37 0.64 5.14
CA CYS A 8 18.52 1.05 5.94
C CYS A 8 19.13 2.36 5.41
N ALA A 9 19.20 2.52 4.09
CA ALA A 9 19.63 3.77 3.46
C ALA A 9 18.73 4.93 3.88
N ALA A 10 17.41 4.75 3.84
CA ALA A 10 16.43 5.76 4.27
C ALA A 10 16.61 6.13 5.75
N THR A 11 16.82 5.16 6.66
CA THR A 11 17.06 5.44 8.08
C THR A 11 18.33 6.25 8.31
N ILE A 12 19.43 5.95 7.59
CA ILE A 12 20.67 6.75 7.67
C ILE A 12 20.42 8.18 7.19
N VAL A 13 19.66 8.36 6.10
CA VAL A 13 19.30 9.69 5.59
C VAL A 13 18.48 10.47 6.61
N MET A 14 17.55 9.82 7.32
CA MET A 14 16.79 10.46 8.39
C MET A 14 17.71 10.96 9.52
N GLY A 15 18.69 10.14 9.93
CA GLY A 15 19.70 10.57 10.90
C GLY A 15 20.56 11.75 10.41
N ASN A 16 21.02 11.68 9.16
CA ASN A 16 21.77 12.77 8.53
C ASN A 16 20.93 14.06 8.44
N HIS A 17 19.63 13.95 8.20
CA HIS A 17 18.73 15.09 8.18
C HIS A 17 18.64 15.76 9.56
N VAL A 18 18.55 15.00 10.66
CA VAL A 18 18.60 15.56 12.02
C VAL A 18 19.90 16.33 12.24
N ALA A 19 21.04 15.75 11.86
CA ALA A 19 22.33 16.43 11.97
C ALA A 19 22.37 17.74 11.17
N VAL A 20 21.89 17.73 9.92
CA VAL A 20 21.80 18.92 9.07
C VAL A 20 20.89 19.98 9.68
N THR A 21 19.73 19.59 10.21
CA THR A 21 18.77 20.51 10.84
C THR A 21 19.38 21.17 12.07
N VAL A 22 20.02 20.41 12.95
CA VAL A 22 20.72 20.95 14.12
C VAL A 22 21.87 21.86 13.69
N GLY A 23 22.71 21.46 12.72
CA GLY A 23 23.78 22.32 12.22
C GLY A 23 23.27 23.60 11.57
N GLY A 24 22.14 23.52 10.85
CA GLY A 24 21.49 24.65 10.20
C GLY A 24 20.94 25.67 11.18
N SER A 25 20.42 25.23 12.33
CA SER A 25 19.88 26.12 13.37
C SER A 25 20.96 26.81 14.21
N ASN A 26 22.20 26.33 14.20
CA ASN A 26 23.31 26.84 15.04
C ASN A 26 24.22 27.83 14.29
N GLY A 27 23.62 28.80 13.58
CA GLY A 27 24.36 29.93 13.01
C GLY A 27 24.49 31.08 14.01
N HIS A 28 25.68 31.67 14.14
CA HIS A 28 25.91 32.83 15.01
C HIS A 28 26.39 34.02 14.18
N PHE A 29 25.66 35.14 14.30
CA PHE A 29 25.95 36.42 13.63
C PHE A 29 26.19 36.27 12.12
N GLU A 30 27.37 36.62 11.63
CA GLU A 30 27.69 36.72 10.20
C GLU A 30 27.91 35.34 9.54
N LEU A 31 28.11 34.27 10.31
CA LEU A 31 28.51 32.98 9.73
C LEU A 31 28.03 31.75 10.51
N ASN A 32 27.48 30.78 9.78
CA ASN A 32 27.28 29.43 10.28
C ASN A 32 28.58 28.60 10.11
N VAL A 33 29.16 28.12 11.20
CA VAL A 33 30.41 27.34 11.22
C VAL A 33 30.21 25.82 11.06
N PHE A 34 28.96 25.35 11.01
CA PHE A 34 28.60 23.93 10.79
C PHE A 34 28.58 23.53 9.31
N LYS A 35 28.91 24.45 8.38
CA LYS A 35 28.90 24.21 6.92
C LYS A 35 29.60 22.90 6.50
N PRO A 36 30.80 22.54 7.02
CA PRO A 36 31.46 21.29 6.63
C PRO A 36 30.67 20.04 7.02
N MET A 37 30.04 20.03 8.20
CA MET A 37 29.22 18.91 8.65
C MET A 37 27.92 18.81 7.83
N ILE A 38 27.28 19.95 7.55
CA ILE A 38 26.06 20.00 6.74
C ILE A 38 26.33 19.43 5.34
N VAL A 39 27.36 19.92 4.64
CA VAL A 39 27.66 19.46 3.28
C VAL A 39 28.06 17.99 3.25
N ALA A 40 28.82 17.50 4.24
CA ALA A 40 29.20 16.10 4.32
C ALA A 40 27.98 15.18 4.48
N ASN A 41 27.04 15.53 5.35
CA ASN A 41 25.81 14.76 5.56
C ASN A 41 24.90 14.79 4.34
N VAL A 42 24.75 15.96 3.68
CA VAL A 42 23.96 16.09 2.45
C VAL A 42 24.56 15.24 1.32
N LEU A 43 25.86 15.38 1.03
CA LEU A 43 26.50 14.62 -0.05
C LEU A 43 26.51 13.12 0.22
N ARG A 44 26.69 12.70 1.48
CA ARG A 44 26.58 11.29 1.87
C ARG A 44 25.17 10.76 1.63
N SER A 45 24.13 11.50 2.01
CA SER A 45 22.74 11.12 1.77
C SER A 45 22.41 11.02 0.29
N VAL A 46 22.88 11.99 -0.52
CA VAL A 46 22.68 11.99 -1.98
C VAL A 46 23.29 10.74 -2.61
N ARG A 47 24.54 10.42 -2.28
CA ARG A 47 25.20 9.21 -2.81
C ARG A 47 24.48 7.94 -2.35
N LEU A 48 24.12 7.88 -1.07
CA LEU A 48 23.48 6.70 -0.50
C LEU A 48 22.13 6.40 -1.15
N ILE A 49 21.28 7.42 -1.30
CA ILE A 49 19.97 7.26 -1.97
C ILE A 49 20.18 6.93 -3.44
N GLY A 50 21.06 7.64 -4.14
CA GLY A 50 21.32 7.38 -5.57
C GLY A 50 21.74 5.94 -5.82
N ASP A 51 22.75 5.45 -5.10
CA ASP A 51 23.27 4.09 -5.23
C ASP A 51 22.22 3.05 -4.81
N SER A 52 21.51 3.27 -3.69
CA SER A 52 20.50 2.33 -3.19
C SER A 52 19.27 2.27 -4.09
N SER A 53 18.82 3.39 -4.65
CA SER A 53 17.70 3.42 -5.61
C SER A 53 18.04 2.65 -6.87
N LEU A 54 19.23 2.87 -7.45
CA LEU A 54 19.67 2.14 -8.65
C LEU A 54 19.77 0.63 -8.39
N ALA A 55 20.37 0.23 -7.26
CA ALA A 55 20.48 -1.16 -6.87
C ALA A 55 19.11 -1.80 -6.61
N PHE A 56 18.19 -1.10 -5.95
CA PHE A 56 16.83 -1.59 -5.68
C PHE A 56 16.03 -1.75 -6.97
N THR A 57 16.15 -0.81 -7.91
CA THR A 57 15.49 -0.92 -9.22
C THR A 57 15.97 -2.15 -9.98
N THR A 58 17.28 -2.34 -10.08
CA THR A 58 17.90 -3.41 -10.88
C THR A 58 17.69 -4.78 -10.25
N ASN A 59 17.89 -4.91 -8.94
CA ASN A 59 17.95 -6.20 -8.26
C ASN A 59 16.61 -6.64 -7.65
N CYS A 60 15.61 -5.75 -7.59
CA CYS A 60 14.30 -6.06 -7.02
C CYS A 60 13.16 -5.64 -7.95
N VAL A 61 13.02 -4.34 -8.24
CA VAL A 61 11.82 -3.80 -8.92
C VAL A 61 11.61 -4.39 -10.32
N GLN A 62 12.68 -4.51 -11.13
CA GLN A 62 12.57 -5.03 -12.50
C GLN A 62 12.11 -6.49 -12.57
N GLY A 63 12.29 -7.27 -11.49
CA GLY A 63 11.89 -8.68 -11.42
C GLY A 63 10.58 -8.94 -10.67
N ILE A 64 9.83 -7.89 -10.30
CA ILE A 64 8.56 -8.09 -9.57
C ILE A 64 7.51 -8.67 -10.51
N GLU A 65 7.06 -9.89 -10.21
CA GLU A 65 5.94 -10.55 -10.89
C GLU A 65 4.75 -10.72 -9.94
N ALA A 66 3.56 -10.52 -10.49
CA ALA A 66 2.31 -10.71 -9.75
C ALA A 66 1.96 -12.20 -9.66
N ASN A 67 1.77 -12.71 -8.44
CA ASN A 67 1.16 -14.01 -8.23
C ASN A 67 -0.36 -13.91 -8.47
N LYS A 68 -0.77 -14.05 -9.73
CA LYS A 68 -2.16 -13.84 -10.19
C LYS A 68 -3.14 -14.80 -9.51
N ASP A 69 -2.74 -16.05 -9.31
CA ASP A 69 -3.60 -17.07 -8.69
C ASP A 69 -3.94 -16.69 -7.24
N ARG A 70 -2.92 -16.28 -6.47
CA ARG A 70 -3.11 -15.81 -5.10
C ARG A 70 -3.94 -14.53 -5.04
N ILE A 71 -3.69 -13.59 -5.95
CA ILE A 71 -4.45 -12.33 -6.02
C ILE A 71 -5.93 -12.62 -6.33
N SER A 72 -6.22 -13.45 -7.33
CA SER A 72 -7.58 -13.83 -7.70
C SER A 72 -8.30 -14.54 -6.55
N LYS A 73 -7.62 -15.47 -5.87
CA LYS A 73 -8.17 -16.14 -4.69
C LYS A 73 -8.57 -15.14 -3.60
N LEU A 74 -7.65 -14.25 -3.21
CA LEU A 74 -7.91 -13.23 -2.20
C LEU A 74 -9.04 -12.27 -2.61
N LEU A 75 -9.15 -11.95 -3.90
CA LEU A 75 -10.21 -11.10 -4.42
C LEU A 75 -11.59 -11.74 -4.23
N HIS A 76 -11.74 -13.02 -4.60
CA HIS A 76 -13.02 -13.73 -4.51
C HIS A 76 -13.39 -14.16 -3.07
N GLU A 77 -12.41 -14.31 -2.19
CA GLU A 77 -12.62 -14.57 -0.75
C GLU A 77 -12.90 -13.28 0.04
N SER A 78 -12.65 -12.10 -0.54
CA SER A 78 -12.81 -10.83 0.14
C SER A 78 -14.28 -10.48 0.39
N LEU A 79 -14.60 -10.16 1.66
CA LEU A 79 -15.91 -9.67 2.06
C LEU A 79 -16.16 -8.21 1.68
N MET A 80 -15.13 -7.50 1.18
CA MET A 80 -15.23 -6.07 0.84
C MET A 80 -16.02 -5.80 -0.44
N LEU A 81 -16.18 -6.80 -1.31
CA LEU A 81 -16.98 -6.70 -2.53
C LEU A 81 -18.49 -6.53 -2.26
N VAL A 82 -18.91 -6.72 -1.01
CA VAL A 82 -20.31 -6.56 -0.58
C VAL A 82 -20.88 -5.16 -0.83
N THR A 83 -20.03 -4.13 -0.90
CA THR A 83 -20.46 -2.74 -1.14
C THR A 83 -21.08 -2.56 -2.53
N ALA A 84 -20.72 -3.39 -3.50
CA ALA A 84 -21.36 -3.43 -4.82
C ALA A 84 -22.84 -3.80 -4.75
N LEU A 85 -23.26 -4.48 -3.68
CA LEU A 85 -24.65 -4.88 -3.48
C LEU A 85 -25.51 -3.75 -2.91
N ASN A 86 -24.93 -2.71 -2.29
CA ASN A 86 -25.67 -1.64 -1.62
C ASN A 86 -26.72 -0.97 -2.51
N PRO A 87 -26.45 -0.61 -3.79
CA PRO A 87 -27.45 0.01 -4.66
C PRO A 87 -28.61 -0.92 -5.06
N HIS A 88 -28.41 -2.23 -4.98
CA HIS A 88 -29.37 -3.23 -5.46
C HIS A 88 -30.26 -3.79 -4.34
N ILE A 89 -29.67 -4.12 -3.19
CA ILE A 89 -30.38 -4.76 -2.08
C ILE A 89 -30.47 -3.89 -0.81
N GLY A 90 -29.83 -2.71 -0.83
CA GLY A 90 -29.74 -1.82 0.32
C GLY A 90 -28.65 -2.21 1.32
N TYR A 91 -28.22 -1.23 2.12
CA TYR A 91 -27.10 -1.37 3.06
C TYR A 91 -27.34 -2.47 4.11
N ASP A 92 -28.55 -2.55 4.70
CA ASP A 92 -28.82 -3.49 5.79
C ASP A 92 -28.71 -4.95 5.35
N LYS A 93 -29.22 -5.27 4.15
CA LYS A 93 -29.14 -6.64 3.59
C LYS A 93 -27.71 -7.00 3.21
N ALA A 94 -26.98 -6.07 2.59
CA ALA A 94 -25.57 -6.23 2.26
C ALA A 94 -24.71 -6.44 3.53
N ALA A 95 -24.89 -5.61 4.55
CA ALA A 95 -24.19 -5.74 5.83
C ALA A 95 -24.50 -7.09 6.52
N LYS A 96 -25.74 -7.57 6.41
CA LYS A 96 -26.13 -8.89 6.94
C LYS A 96 -25.43 -10.03 6.20
N ILE A 97 -25.33 -9.97 4.87
CA ILE A 97 -24.56 -10.94 4.08
C ILE A 97 -23.10 -10.98 4.55
N ALA A 98 -22.43 -9.83 4.65
CA ALA A 98 -21.02 -9.78 5.07
C ALA A 98 -20.79 -10.34 6.47
N LYS A 99 -21.65 -9.97 7.44
CA LYS A 99 -21.55 -10.47 8.82
C LYS A 99 -21.76 -11.97 8.91
N THR A 100 -22.74 -12.51 8.17
CA THR A 100 -23.01 -13.95 8.14
C THR A 100 -21.88 -14.70 7.43
N ALA A 101 -21.37 -14.19 6.31
CA ALA A 101 -20.24 -14.77 5.58
C ALA A 101 -18.98 -14.84 6.46
N HIS A 102 -18.68 -13.76 7.20
CA HIS A 102 -17.56 -13.73 8.14
C HIS A 102 -17.72 -14.74 9.27
N LYS A 103 -18.92 -14.85 9.86
CA LYS A 103 -19.19 -15.77 10.97
C LYS A 103 -19.15 -17.24 10.54
N GLU A 104 -19.62 -17.54 9.34
CA GLU A 104 -19.71 -18.92 8.82
C GLU A 104 -18.46 -19.35 8.04
N GLY A 105 -17.51 -18.44 7.79
CA GLY A 105 -16.34 -18.72 6.95
C GLY A 105 -16.72 -19.04 5.50
N ALA A 106 -17.83 -18.48 5.02
CA ALA A 106 -18.37 -18.71 3.68
C ALA A 106 -18.11 -17.52 2.75
N THR A 107 -18.22 -17.75 1.44
CA THR A 107 -18.10 -16.66 0.46
C THR A 107 -19.34 -15.78 0.43
N LEU A 108 -19.20 -14.52 0.00
CA LEU A 108 -20.33 -13.61 -0.19
C LEU A 108 -21.42 -14.21 -1.08
N LYS A 109 -21.00 -14.87 -2.18
CA LYS A 109 -21.91 -15.52 -3.14
C LYS A 109 -22.75 -16.61 -2.46
N GLN A 110 -22.10 -17.54 -1.75
CA GLN A 110 -22.78 -18.60 -1.01
C GLN A 110 -23.76 -18.06 0.04
N THR A 111 -23.35 -17.04 0.81
CA THR A 111 -24.19 -16.46 1.84
C THR A 111 -25.37 -15.67 1.26
N ALA A 112 -25.16 -14.93 0.17
CA ALA A 112 -26.22 -14.18 -0.52
C ALA A 112 -27.31 -15.09 -1.08
N LEU A 113 -26.90 -16.22 -1.69
CA LEU A 113 -27.80 -17.27 -2.16
C LEU A 113 -28.54 -17.95 -0.99
N LYS A 114 -27.81 -18.32 0.08
CA LYS A 114 -28.39 -18.96 1.28
C LYS A 114 -29.45 -18.10 1.96
N LEU A 115 -29.23 -16.77 2.01
CA LEU A 115 -30.17 -15.81 2.59
C LEU A 115 -31.32 -15.46 1.63
N GLY A 116 -31.27 -15.90 0.37
CA GLY A 116 -32.29 -15.63 -0.64
C GLY A 116 -32.42 -14.15 -0.99
N TYR A 117 -31.34 -13.36 -0.86
CA TYR A 117 -31.39 -11.92 -1.14
C TYR A 117 -31.17 -11.58 -2.61
N LEU A 118 -30.61 -12.50 -3.39
CA LEU A 118 -30.32 -12.36 -4.81
C LEU A 118 -30.00 -13.73 -5.42
N THR A 119 -30.11 -13.84 -6.74
CA THR A 119 -29.77 -15.06 -7.51
C THR A 119 -28.29 -15.11 -7.88
N GLU A 120 -27.84 -16.26 -8.40
CA GLU A 120 -26.45 -16.42 -8.82
C GLU A 120 -26.08 -15.45 -9.95
N GLU A 121 -26.99 -15.31 -10.90
CA GLU A 121 -26.87 -14.43 -12.07
C GLU A 121 -26.83 -12.95 -11.66
N GLU A 122 -27.63 -12.57 -10.66
CA GLU A 122 -27.61 -11.21 -10.09
C GLU A 122 -26.30 -10.91 -9.37
N PHE A 123 -25.76 -11.87 -8.62
CA PHE A 123 -24.47 -11.72 -7.95
C PHE A 123 -23.35 -11.48 -8.97
N ASP A 124 -23.26 -12.34 -9.98
CA ASP A 124 -22.20 -12.27 -11.00
C ASP A 124 -22.33 -11.01 -11.88
N LYS A 125 -23.56 -10.49 -12.05
CA LYS A 125 -23.81 -9.24 -12.78
C LYS A 125 -23.45 -7.99 -11.97
N TRP A 126 -23.74 -7.98 -10.66
CA TRP A 126 -23.56 -6.79 -9.82
C TRP A 126 -22.17 -6.71 -9.19
N VAL A 127 -21.58 -7.85 -8.85
CA VAL A 127 -20.28 -7.92 -8.17
C VAL A 127 -19.17 -8.10 -9.21
N ARG A 128 -18.78 -6.99 -9.83
CA ARG A 128 -17.72 -6.93 -10.85
C ARG A 128 -16.53 -6.11 -10.33
N PRO A 129 -15.48 -6.74 -9.77
CA PRO A 129 -14.31 -6.04 -9.23
C PRO A 129 -13.65 -5.07 -10.21
N GLU A 130 -13.69 -5.37 -11.51
CA GLU A 130 -13.18 -4.52 -12.59
C GLU A 130 -13.91 -3.18 -12.70
N ASP A 131 -15.17 -3.10 -12.27
CA ASP A 131 -15.98 -1.88 -12.27
C ASP A 131 -15.87 -1.11 -10.93
N MET A 132 -15.06 -1.59 -9.97
CA MET A 132 -14.92 -1.03 -8.61
C MET A 132 -13.58 -0.31 -8.39
N LEU A 133 -12.90 0.09 -9.47
CA LEU A 133 -11.53 0.66 -9.42
C LEU A 133 -11.49 2.20 -9.37
N GLY A 134 -12.64 2.88 -9.45
CA GLY A 134 -12.72 4.34 -9.43
C GLY A 134 -14.15 4.83 -9.66
N PRO A 135 -14.40 6.16 -9.53
CA PRO A 135 -15.68 6.74 -9.92
C PRO A 135 -15.96 6.54 -11.41
N LYS A 136 -17.25 6.40 -11.76
CA LYS A 136 -17.72 6.44 -13.14
C LYS A 136 -17.85 7.87 -13.64
#